data_AF-A0A1D8GH22-F1
#
_entry.id   AF-A0A1D8GH22-F1
#
_cell.length_a   1.000
_cell.length_b   1.000
_cell.length_c   1.000
_cell.angle_alpha   90.00
_cell.angle_beta   90.00
_cell.angle_gamma   90.00
#
_symmetry.space_group_name_H-M   'P 1'
#
loop_
_entity.id
_entity.type
_entity.pdbx_description
1 polymer ?
#
loop_
_entity_poly.entity_id
_entity_poly.type
_entity_poly.pdbx_seq_one_letter_code
_entity_poly.pdbx_strand_id
1 'polypeptide(L)'
;MKKLNSKDIEKSINTAENNGYFENLNRIYRAIPQGKCSSCTRCCSESVNTYYIEFLNLYRYFQENRRLYEQLFPKILRFYFLEMVEQQDCPFLMEDGLCSIYHYRPLNCRLFGHWTREEYEENYKNVLAENLQTVKLYKNRYGIDLPDQVIHHKIRYCEDFEIHKRITRPQRQKMIDSIFTMESAFFMRGLLSEDAIGTGLISWLIHTVFDGEEAGELRIKIMREYLETDYSETLENIIKKTRPVI
;
A
#
# COMPACT_ATOMS: atom_id res chain seq x y z
N MET A 1 1.79 5.44 14.13
CA MET A 1 0.66 4.51 14.19
C MET A 1 0.85 3.48 15.27
N LYS A 2 -0.11 3.34 16.19
CA LYS A 2 -0.13 2.19 17.10
C LYS A 2 -0.44 0.91 16.32
N LYS A 3 0.01 -0.23 16.83
CA LYS A 3 -0.39 -1.54 16.32
C LYS A 3 -1.91 -1.66 16.30
N LEU A 4 -2.46 -2.14 15.19
CA LEU A 4 -3.87 -2.42 15.07
C LEU A 4 -4.25 -3.65 15.88
N ASN A 5 -5.25 -3.48 16.72
CA ASN A 5 -5.82 -4.53 17.54
C ASN A 5 -6.85 -5.31 16.72
N SER A 6 -6.78 -6.65 16.71
CA SER A 6 -7.74 -7.50 15.98
C SER A 6 -9.19 -7.22 16.40
N LYS A 7 -9.45 -6.95 17.68
CA LYS A 7 -10.80 -6.61 18.17
C LYS A 7 -11.31 -5.29 17.58
N ASP A 8 -10.42 -4.31 17.42
CA ASP A 8 -10.79 -3.02 16.83
C ASP A 8 -10.97 -3.12 15.31
N ILE A 9 -10.18 -3.97 14.65
CA ILE A 9 -10.39 -4.32 13.23
C ILE A 9 -11.75 -5.01 13.06
N GLU A 10 -12.08 -6.03 13.86
CA GLU A 10 -13.37 -6.73 13.82
C GLU A 10 -14.53 -5.77 14.08
N LYS A 11 -14.41 -4.90 15.09
CA LYS A 11 -15.40 -3.85 15.37
C LYS A 11 -15.55 -2.88 14.20
N SER A 12 -14.47 -2.56 13.50
CA SER A 12 -14.47 -1.70 12.32
C SER A 12 -15.14 -2.39 11.13
N ILE A 13 -14.88 -3.68 10.90
CA ILE A 13 -15.57 -4.51 9.90
C ILE A 13 -17.07 -4.52 10.18
N ASN A 14 -17.48 -4.86 11.41
CA ASN A 14 -18.90 -4.86 11.80
C ASN A 14 -19.55 -3.48 11.61
N THR A 15 -18.81 -2.41 11.92
CA THR A 15 -19.28 -1.04 11.67
C THR A 15 -19.49 -0.80 10.17
N ALA A 16 -18.54 -1.19 9.33
CA ALA A 16 -18.63 -1.04 7.88
C ALA A 16 -19.80 -1.83 7.28
N GLU A 17 -20.03 -3.07 7.71
CA GLU A 17 -21.16 -3.89 7.27
C GLU A 17 -22.50 -3.28 7.67
N ASN A 18 -22.66 -2.91 8.95
CA ASN A 18 -23.91 -2.36 9.46
C ASN A 18 -24.30 -1.01 8.82
N ASN A 19 -23.32 -0.27 8.29
CA ASN A 19 -23.55 1.03 7.63
C ASN A 19 -23.51 0.94 6.09
N GLY A 20 -23.37 -0.27 5.51
CA GLY A 20 -23.33 -0.47 4.06
C GLY A 20 -22.09 0.14 3.37
N TYR A 21 -20.99 0.30 4.09
CA TYR A 21 -19.78 0.96 3.58
C TYR A 21 -19.06 0.11 2.52
N PHE A 22 -19.08 -1.22 2.65
CA PHE A 22 -18.49 -2.10 1.63
C PHE A 22 -19.29 -2.06 0.31
N GLU A 23 -20.61 -2.01 0.38
CA GLU A 23 -21.49 -1.86 -0.78
C GLU A 23 -21.26 -0.51 -1.47
N ASN A 24 -21.10 0.55 -0.67
CA ASN A 24 -20.77 1.89 -1.17
C ASN A 24 -19.38 1.93 -1.81
N LEU A 25 -18.37 1.33 -1.19
CA LEU A 25 -17.02 1.20 -1.76
C LEU A 25 -17.07 0.45 -3.11
N ASN A 26 -17.77 -0.68 -3.16
CA ASN A 26 -17.94 -1.47 -4.38
C ASN A 26 -18.74 -0.72 -5.46
N ARG A 27 -19.68 0.16 -5.07
CA ARG A 27 -20.38 1.04 -6.02
C ARG A 27 -19.45 2.10 -6.61
N ILE A 28 -18.56 2.69 -5.81
CA ILE A 28 -17.51 3.60 -6.29
C ILE A 28 -16.61 2.88 -7.30
N TYR A 29 -16.14 1.68 -6.96
CA TYR A 29 -15.28 0.89 -7.86
C TYR A 29 -15.97 0.49 -9.16
N ARG A 30 -17.25 0.13 -9.13
CA ARG A 30 -18.02 -0.20 -10.35
C ARG A 30 -18.26 1.00 -11.26
N ALA A 31 -18.18 2.22 -10.73
CA ALA A 31 -18.29 3.44 -11.54
C ALA A 31 -17.00 3.77 -12.32
N ILE A 32 -15.89 3.10 -12.01
CA ILE A 32 -14.64 3.22 -12.76
C ILE A 32 -14.81 2.46 -14.09
N PRO A 33 -14.73 3.13 -15.26
CA PRO A 33 -14.77 2.46 -16.55
C PRO A 33 -13.74 1.35 -16.62
N GLN A 34 -14.16 0.19 -17.10
CA GLN A 34 -13.23 -0.93 -17.27
C GLN A 34 -12.17 -0.58 -18.31
N GLY A 35 -10.97 -1.07 -18.06
CA GLY A 35 -9.85 -1.03 -18.99
C GLY A 35 -9.08 -2.33 -18.96
N LYS A 36 -8.27 -2.57 -19.98
CA LYS A 36 -7.48 -3.78 -20.12
C LYS A 36 -6.01 -3.47 -19.82
N CYS A 37 -5.50 -4.10 -18.78
CA CYS A 37 -4.07 -4.12 -18.48
C CYS A 37 -3.40 -5.18 -19.37
N SER A 38 -2.22 -4.88 -19.91
CA SER A 38 -1.40 -5.84 -20.66
C SER A 38 -0.68 -6.88 -19.78
N SER A 39 -0.84 -6.77 -18.45
CA SER A 39 -0.17 -7.62 -17.45
C SER A 39 1.36 -7.64 -17.58
N CYS A 40 1.95 -6.54 -18.05
CA CYS A 40 3.41 -6.41 -18.22
C CYS A 40 4.21 -6.19 -16.93
N THR A 41 3.54 -6.16 -15.77
CA THR A 41 4.09 -6.02 -14.40
C THR A 41 4.88 -4.75 -14.07
N ARG A 42 5.28 -3.93 -15.05
CA ARG A 42 6.15 -2.74 -14.89
C ARG A 42 5.67 -1.66 -13.90
N CYS A 43 4.38 -1.61 -13.58
CA CYS A 43 3.81 -0.64 -12.63
C CYS A 43 3.55 -1.21 -11.23
N CYS A 44 3.79 -2.51 -11.03
CA CYS A 44 3.50 -3.21 -9.79
C CYS A 44 4.75 -3.27 -8.90
N SER A 45 5.27 -2.12 -8.45
CA SER A 45 6.52 -2.06 -7.66
C SER A 45 6.47 -1.16 -6.43
N GLU A 46 5.32 -0.55 -6.11
CA GLU A 46 5.20 0.42 -5.02
C GLU A 46 4.00 0.13 -4.11
N SER A 47 4.15 0.45 -2.82
CA SER A 47 3.02 0.52 -1.89
C SER A 47 2.23 1.79 -2.15
N VAL A 48 0.93 1.67 -2.36
CA VAL A 48 0.06 2.83 -2.62
C VAL A 48 -0.66 3.26 -1.34
N ASN A 49 -0.90 4.56 -1.18
CA ASN A 49 -1.81 5.06 -0.15
C ASN A 49 -3.16 4.34 -0.24
N THR A 50 -3.67 3.90 0.88
CA THR A 50 -4.87 3.06 0.99
C THR A 50 -5.71 3.57 2.15
N TYR A 51 -6.98 3.85 1.88
CA TYR A 51 -7.91 4.26 2.93
C TYR A 51 -8.22 3.07 3.84
N TYR A 52 -8.50 3.33 5.11
CA TYR A 52 -8.80 2.33 6.12
C TYR A 52 -9.95 1.41 5.71
N ILE A 53 -11.03 1.95 5.11
CA ILE A 53 -12.14 1.13 4.60
C ILE A 53 -11.72 0.17 3.48
N GLU A 54 -10.73 0.56 2.65
CA GLU A 54 -10.18 -0.31 1.60
C GLU A 54 -9.31 -1.40 2.22
N PHE A 55 -8.50 -1.06 3.23
CA PHE A 55 -7.76 -2.02 4.03
C PHE A 55 -8.71 -3.03 4.71
N LEU A 56 -9.79 -2.59 5.36
CA LEU A 56 -10.76 -3.48 5.98
C LEU A 56 -11.38 -4.44 4.97
N ASN A 57 -11.69 -3.96 3.76
CA ASN A 57 -12.24 -4.78 2.69
C ASN A 57 -11.23 -5.86 2.24
N LEU A 58 -9.95 -5.51 2.14
CA LEU A 58 -8.89 -6.46 1.83
C LEU A 58 -8.62 -7.44 2.99
N TYR A 59 -8.64 -6.95 4.23
CA TYR A 59 -8.41 -7.76 5.41
C TYR A 59 -9.48 -8.85 5.55
N ARG A 60 -10.76 -8.52 5.32
CA ARG A 60 -11.85 -9.52 5.23
C ARG A 60 -11.59 -10.58 4.17
N TYR A 61 -11.14 -10.17 2.98
CA TYR A 61 -10.77 -11.11 1.93
C TYR A 61 -9.66 -12.05 2.39
N PHE A 62 -8.65 -11.54 3.09
CA PHE A 62 -7.61 -12.39 3.67
C PHE A 62 -8.16 -13.33 4.74
N GLN A 63 -9.09 -12.90 5.60
CA GLN A 63 -9.76 -13.78 6.58
C GLN A 63 -10.39 -15.02 5.92
N GLU A 64 -11.03 -14.82 4.77
CA GLU A 64 -11.62 -15.90 3.97
C GLU A 64 -10.57 -16.69 3.17
N ASN A 65 -9.41 -16.11 2.89
CA ASN A 65 -8.35 -16.66 2.04
C ASN A 65 -7.01 -16.79 2.81
N ARG A 66 -7.07 -17.31 4.04
CA ARG A 66 -5.95 -17.34 4.98
C ARG A 66 -4.66 -17.93 4.41
N ARG A 67 -4.76 -19.03 3.65
CA ARG A 67 -3.58 -19.68 3.03
C ARG A 67 -2.85 -18.75 2.07
N LEU A 68 -3.60 -17.98 1.28
CA LEU A 68 -3.02 -16.98 0.38
C LEU A 68 -2.29 -15.92 1.19
N TYR A 69 -2.92 -15.40 2.25
CA TYR A 69 -2.28 -14.38 3.08
C TYR A 69 -1.00 -14.90 3.76
N GLU A 70 -1.03 -16.12 4.31
CA GLU A 70 0.15 -16.78 4.89
C GLU A 70 1.29 -16.94 3.86
N GLN A 71 0.98 -17.25 2.60
CA GLN A 71 1.96 -17.33 1.52
C GLN A 71 2.54 -15.95 1.15
N LEU A 72 1.71 -14.91 1.13
CA LEU A 72 2.11 -13.56 0.77
C LEU A 72 2.88 -12.84 1.88
N PHE A 73 2.63 -13.18 3.14
CA PHE A 73 3.12 -12.45 4.30
C PHE A 73 4.65 -12.31 4.38
N PRO A 74 5.46 -13.34 4.09
CA PRO A 74 6.91 -13.18 3.96
C PRO A 74 7.34 -12.13 2.94
N LYS A 75 6.64 -12.04 1.79
CA LYS A 75 6.89 -11.03 0.75
C LYS A 75 6.52 -9.63 1.25
N ILE A 76 5.40 -9.50 1.97
CA ILE A 76 4.94 -8.24 2.58
C ILE A 76 5.98 -7.71 3.58
N LEU A 77 6.51 -8.59 4.46
CA LEU A 77 7.56 -8.23 5.42
C LEU A 77 8.83 -7.75 4.70
N ARG A 78 9.34 -8.52 3.73
CA ARG A 78 10.54 -8.16 2.97
C ARG A 78 10.38 -6.81 2.27
N PHE A 79 9.26 -6.64 1.57
CA PHE A 79 8.96 -5.40 0.87
C PHE A 79 8.96 -4.20 1.82
N TYR A 80 8.20 -4.25 2.92
CA TYR A 80 8.16 -3.15 3.89
C TYR A 80 9.54 -2.76 4.42
N PHE A 81 10.34 -3.76 4.83
CA PHE A 81 11.62 -3.49 5.48
C PHE A 81 12.72 -3.06 4.49
N LEU A 82 12.62 -3.43 3.21
CA LEU A 82 13.66 -3.18 2.22
C LEU A 82 13.27 -2.23 1.07
N GLU A 83 12.01 -1.79 0.91
CA GLU A 83 11.57 -0.95 -0.23
C GLU A 83 12.35 0.38 -0.38
N MET A 84 13.10 0.81 0.64
CA MET A 84 13.93 2.02 0.59
C MET A 84 15.39 1.77 0.20
N VAL A 85 15.82 0.52 0.14
CA VAL A 85 17.20 0.11 -0.18
C VAL A 85 17.30 -0.92 -1.30
N GLU A 86 16.17 -1.57 -1.62
CA GLU A 86 16.06 -2.58 -2.67
C GLU A 86 14.80 -2.30 -3.49
N GLN A 87 14.97 -2.22 -4.81
CA GLN A 87 13.83 -2.17 -5.72
C GLN A 87 13.19 -3.55 -5.79
N GLN A 88 11.91 -3.63 -5.46
CA GLN A 88 11.16 -4.89 -5.39
C GLN A 88 9.85 -4.78 -6.15
N ASP A 89 9.36 -5.92 -6.62
CA ASP A 89 7.98 -6.01 -7.11
C ASP A 89 6.99 -5.98 -5.94
N CYS A 90 5.77 -5.56 -6.24
CA CYS A 90 4.65 -5.55 -5.32
C CYS A 90 4.45 -6.96 -4.74
N PRO A 91 4.30 -7.12 -3.40
CA PRO A 91 4.14 -8.43 -2.77
C PRO A 91 2.97 -9.26 -3.30
N PHE A 92 1.96 -8.58 -3.84
CA PHE A 92 0.74 -9.19 -4.39
C PHE A 92 0.90 -9.68 -5.83
N LEU A 93 2.02 -9.38 -6.50
CA LEU A 93 2.32 -9.87 -7.83
C LEU A 93 2.71 -11.36 -7.75
N MET A 94 1.99 -12.19 -8.51
CA MET A 94 2.22 -13.63 -8.61
C MET A 94 3.13 -13.94 -9.79
N GLU A 95 3.63 -15.18 -9.85
CA GLU A 95 4.57 -15.64 -10.88
C GLU A 95 3.97 -15.60 -12.30
N ASP A 96 2.65 -15.68 -12.41
CA ASP A 96 1.90 -15.54 -13.66
C ASP A 96 1.75 -14.07 -14.12
N GLY A 97 2.33 -13.12 -13.39
CA GLY A 97 2.23 -11.68 -13.66
C GLY A 97 0.90 -11.06 -13.25
N LEU A 98 0.03 -11.80 -12.53
CA LEU A 98 -1.26 -11.32 -12.06
C LEU A 98 -1.21 -10.88 -10.60
N CYS A 99 -2.04 -9.90 -10.27
CA CYS A 99 -2.20 -9.44 -8.89
C CYS A 99 -3.15 -10.37 -8.14
N SER A 100 -2.65 -11.03 -7.09
CA SER A 100 -3.44 -11.92 -6.21
C SER A 100 -4.64 -11.24 -5.55
N ILE A 101 -4.59 -9.92 -5.37
CA ILE A 101 -5.68 -9.12 -4.78
C ILE A 101 -6.39 -8.25 -5.81
N TYR A 102 -6.35 -8.61 -7.11
CA TYR A 102 -6.82 -7.75 -8.20
C TYR A 102 -8.22 -7.16 -7.92
N HIS A 103 -9.19 -7.97 -7.49
CA HIS A 103 -10.55 -7.50 -7.21
C HIS A 103 -10.68 -6.67 -5.93
N TYR A 104 -9.70 -6.71 -5.04
CA TYR A 104 -9.67 -6.01 -3.74
C TYR A 104 -8.66 -4.86 -3.70
N ARG A 105 -7.97 -4.59 -4.82
CA ARG A 105 -6.97 -3.52 -4.92
C ARG A 105 -7.54 -2.14 -4.54
N PRO A 106 -6.74 -1.26 -3.91
CA PRO A 106 -7.16 0.11 -3.57
C PRO A 106 -7.49 0.97 -4.78
N LEU A 107 -8.19 2.08 -4.54
CA LEU A 107 -8.60 3.06 -5.54
C LEU A 107 -7.41 3.56 -6.37
N ASN A 108 -6.27 3.83 -5.73
CA ASN A 108 -5.05 4.28 -6.42
C ASN A 108 -4.60 3.29 -7.52
N CYS A 109 -4.58 1.99 -7.23
CA CYS A 109 -4.26 0.97 -8.22
C CYS A 109 -5.34 0.87 -9.33
N ARG A 110 -6.61 1.14 -9.02
CA ARG A 110 -7.70 1.15 -10.01
C ARG A 110 -7.62 2.34 -10.94
N LEU A 111 -7.22 3.49 -10.41
CA LEU A 111 -7.16 4.75 -11.14
C LEU A 111 -5.91 4.86 -12.00
N PHE A 112 -4.86 4.05 -11.78
CA PHE A 112 -3.58 4.16 -12.50
C PHE A 112 -3.72 4.34 -14.02
N GLY A 113 -4.54 3.50 -14.68
CA GLY A 113 -4.78 3.59 -16.12
C GLY A 113 -5.61 4.80 -16.59
N HIS A 114 -6.20 5.57 -15.67
CA HIS A 114 -7.08 6.70 -15.95
C HIS A 114 -6.38 8.05 -15.94
N TRP A 115 -5.13 8.14 -15.47
CA TRP A 115 -4.34 9.38 -15.50
C TRP A 115 -4.01 9.76 -16.95
N THR A 116 -4.02 11.05 -17.26
CA THR A 116 -3.38 11.51 -18.50
C THR A 116 -1.86 11.51 -18.33
N ARG A 117 -1.12 11.55 -19.44
CA ARG A 117 0.35 11.61 -19.38
C ARG A 117 0.81 12.88 -18.66
N GLU A 118 0.13 14.00 -18.89
CA GLU A 118 0.44 15.28 -18.27
C GLU A 118 0.24 15.22 -16.75
N GLU A 119 -0.91 14.71 -16.29
CA GLU A 119 -1.19 14.55 -14.85
C GLU A 119 -0.18 13.62 -14.18
N TYR A 120 0.21 12.54 -14.87
CA TYR A 120 1.19 11.58 -14.39
C TYR A 120 2.58 12.20 -14.21
N GLU A 121 3.06 12.92 -15.23
CA GLU A 121 4.38 13.57 -15.22
C GLU A 121 4.43 14.75 -14.24
N GLU A 122 3.32 15.45 -14.04
CA GLU A 122 3.19 16.45 -12.98
C GLU A 122 3.31 15.81 -11.59
N ASN A 123 2.56 14.74 -11.34
CA ASN A 123 2.62 14.02 -10.06
C ASN A 123 4.01 13.45 -9.77
N TYR A 124 4.70 12.91 -10.78
CA TYR A 124 6.05 12.37 -10.63
C TYR A 124 7.05 13.41 -10.09
N LYS A 125 6.93 14.69 -10.47
CA LYS A 125 7.80 15.75 -9.93
C LYS A 125 7.62 15.93 -8.43
N ASN A 126 6.38 15.83 -7.95
CA ASN A 126 6.08 15.93 -6.51
C ASN A 126 6.65 14.72 -5.76
N VAL A 127 6.44 13.51 -6.28
CA VAL A 127 6.99 12.27 -5.71
C VAL A 127 8.52 12.33 -5.64
N LEU A 128 9.19 12.77 -6.71
CA LEU A 128 10.65 12.91 -6.70
C LEU A 128 11.12 13.93 -5.66
N ALA A 129 10.41 15.05 -5.50
CA ALA A 129 10.73 16.04 -4.47
C ALA A 129 10.59 15.45 -3.05
N GLU A 130 9.55 14.67 -2.79
CA GLU A 130 9.32 13.97 -1.52
C GLU A 130 10.39 12.89 -1.26
N ASN A 131 10.76 12.11 -2.28
CA ASN A 131 11.85 11.13 -2.19
C ASN A 131 13.16 11.81 -1.81
N LEU A 132 13.50 12.95 -2.43
CA LEU A 132 14.71 13.70 -2.11
C LEU A 132 14.69 14.28 -0.68
N GLN A 133 13.52 14.66 -0.16
CA GLN A 133 13.38 15.05 1.25
C GLN A 133 13.63 13.85 2.17
N THR A 134 13.11 12.68 1.80
CA THR A 134 13.29 11.42 2.53
C THR A 134 14.77 11.03 2.59
N VAL A 135 15.51 11.15 1.48
CA VAL A 135 16.98 10.94 1.46
C VAL A 135 17.68 11.82 2.48
N LYS A 136 17.37 13.12 2.51
CA LYS A 136 17.96 14.07 3.47
C LYS A 136 17.63 13.69 4.91
N LEU A 137 16.38 13.31 5.18
CA LEU A 137 15.95 12.86 6.50
C LEU A 137 16.74 11.64 6.95
N TYR A 138 16.83 10.60 6.11
CA TYR A 138 17.49 9.35 6.46
C TYR A 138 19.00 9.51 6.66
N LYS A 139 19.64 10.31 5.80
CA LYS A 139 21.05 10.66 5.95
C LYS A 139 21.31 11.44 7.24
N ASN A 140 20.53 12.49 7.51
CA ASN A 140 20.77 13.36 8.66
C ASN A 140 20.40 12.73 10.00
N ARG A 141 19.31 11.96 10.04
CA ARG A 141 18.77 11.40 11.30
C ARG A 141 19.37 10.03 11.61
N TYR A 142 19.62 9.21 10.60
CA TYR A 142 20.01 7.81 10.78
C TYR A 142 21.37 7.48 10.16
N GLY A 143 22.03 8.41 9.46
CA GLY A 143 23.31 8.14 8.79
C GLY A 143 23.20 7.08 7.68
N ILE A 144 22.01 6.93 7.08
CA ILE A 144 21.77 5.96 6.00
C ILE A 144 21.76 6.70 4.66
N ASP A 145 22.65 6.30 3.77
CA ASP A 145 22.63 6.72 2.36
C ASP A 145 21.72 5.77 1.57
N LEU A 146 20.59 6.30 1.09
CA LEU A 146 19.63 5.52 0.30
C LEU A 146 20.13 5.36 -1.15
N PRO A 147 20.02 4.16 -1.77
CA PRO A 147 20.52 3.93 -3.12
C PRO A 147 19.81 4.75 -4.19
N ASP A 148 20.58 5.35 -5.10
CA ASP A 148 20.05 6.19 -6.19
C ASP A 148 19.02 5.47 -7.06
N GLN A 149 19.21 4.17 -7.30
CA GLN A 149 18.31 3.33 -8.07
C GLN A 149 16.91 3.21 -7.47
N VAL A 150 16.78 3.28 -6.14
CA VAL A 150 15.50 3.27 -5.44
C VAL A 150 14.88 4.67 -5.46
N ILE A 151 15.68 5.70 -5.18
CA ILE A 151 15.21 7.09 -5.09
C ILE A 151 14.71 7.63 -6.43
N HIS A 152 15.42 7.30 -7.50
CA HIS A 152 15.12 7.73 -8.86
C HIS A 152 14.34 6.68 -9.66
N HIS A 153 13.90 5.59 -9.01
CA HIS A 153 12.99 4.65 -9.64
C HIS A 153 11.76 5.41 -10.11
N LYS A 154 11.41 5.21 -11.37
CA LYS A 154 10.28 5.84 -12.00
C LYS A 154 9.46 4.77 -12.68
N ILE A 155 8.28 4.49 -12.14
CA ILE A 155 7.23 3.83 -12.90
C ILE A 155 6.95 4.73 -14.11
N ARG A 156 7.01 4.18 -15.31
CA ARG A 156 6.71 4.94 -16.53
C ARG A 156 5.20 5.05 -16.73
N TYR A 157 4.76 6.14 -17.36
CA TYR A 157 3.37 6.23 -17.83
C TYR A 157 3.04 5.02 -18.70
N CYS A 158 1.88 4.40 -18.44
CA CYS A 158 1.47 3.20 -19.16
C CYS A 158 0.80 3.57 -20.48
N GLU A 159 1.52 3.36 -21.59
CA GLU A 159 1.02 3.55 -22.95
C GLU A 159 0.08 2.42 -23.40
N ASP A 160 0.19 1.25 -22.77
CA ASP A 160 -0.48 0.01 -23.20
C ASP A 160 -1.84 -0.22 -22.51
N PHE A 161 -2.27 0.69 -21.61
CA PHE A 161 -3.53 0.52 -20.91
C PHE A 161 -4.70 0.93 -21.80
N GLU A 162 -5.44 -0.07 -22.30
CA GLU A 162 -6.62 0.17 -23.13
C GLU A 162 -7.78 0.61 -22.25
N ILE A 163 -8.36 1.78 -22.55
CA ILE A 163 -9.48 2.32 -21.79
C ILE A 163 -10.57 2.85 -22.71
N HIS A 164 -11.81 2.41 -22.49
CA HIS A 164 -12.95 2.87 -23.27
C HIS A 164 -13.28 4.35 -23.00
N LYS A 165 -13.13 4.78 -21.74
CA LYS A 165 -13.38 6.16 -21.32
C LYS A 165 -12.56 6.51 -20.09
N ARG A 166 -11.71 7.55 -20.17
CA ARG A 166 -10.98 8.08 -19.01
C ARG A 166 -11.93 8.77 -18.03
N ILE A 167 -11.56 8.72 -16.76
CA ILE A 167 -12.25 9.45 -15.69
C ILE A 167 -11.54 10.79 -15.52
N THR A 168 -12.32 11.86 -15.41
CA THR A 168 -11.77 13.22 -15.24
C THR A 168 -11.26 13.44 -13.82
N ARG A 169 -10.36 14.42 -13.63
CA ARG A 169 -9.85 14.80 -12.30
C ARG A 169 -10.97 15.10 -11.28
N PRO A 170 -12.04 15.87 -11.59
CA PRO A 170 -13.15 16.07 -10.66
C PRO A 170 -13.91 14.79 -10.29
N GLN A 171 -14.06 13.86 -11.23
CA GLN A 171 -14.69 12.57 -10.94
C GLN A 171 -13.82 11.72 -10.00
N ARG A 172 -12.50 11.68 -10.21
CA ARG A 172 -11.56 11.00 -9.30
C ARG A 172 -11.59 11.63 -7.90
N GLN A 173 -11.61 12.96 -7.81
CA GLN A 173 -11.72 13.67 -6.54
C GLN A 173 -13.02 13.31 -5.80
N LYS A 174 -14.16 13.28 -6.50
CA LYS A 174 -15.43 12.86 -5.90
C LYS A 174 -15.39 11.44 -5.34
N MET A 175 -14.67 10.52 -6.01
CA MET A 175 -14.47 9.16 -5.48
C MET A 175 -13.66 9.17 -4.19
N ILE A 176 -12.55 9.92 -4.17
CA ILE A 176 -11.71 10.14 -3.00
C ILE A 176 -12.54 10.70 -1.83
N ASP A 177 -13.30 11.78 -2.07
CA ASP A 177 -14.12 12.43 -1.05
C ASP A 177 -15.19 11.46 -0.48
N SER A 178 -15.74 10.61 -1.34
CA SER A 178 -16.72 9.60 -0.93
C SER A 178 -16.10 8.51 -0.05
N ILE A 179 -14.88 8.05 -0.37
CA ILE A 179 -14.15 7.10 0.47
C ILE A 179 -13.75 7.74 1.79
N PHE A 180 -13.22 8.96 1.75
CA PHE A 180 -12.83 9.70 2.95
C PHE A 180 -14.02 9.97 3.87
N THR A 181 -15.21 10.23 3.32
CA THR A 181 -16.44 10.35 4.11
C THR A 181 -16.73 9.07 4.90
N MET A 182 -16.60 7.89 4.29
CA MET A 182 -16.73 6.61 5.01
C MET A 182 -15.63 6.43 6.06
N GLU A 183 -14.41 6.85 5.74
CA GLU A 183 -13.27 6.78 6.66
C GLU A 183 -13.47 7.67 7.91
N SER A 184 -14.02 8.87 7.75
CA SER A 184 -14.33 9.82 8.83
C SER A 184 -15.16 9.19 9.96
N ALA A 185 -16.02 8.22 9.62
CA ALA A 185 -16.87 7.53 10.58
C ALA A 185 -16.08 6.67 11.58
N PHE A 186 -14.92 6.16 11.19
CA PHE A 186 -14.03 5.39 12.08
C PHE A 186 -13.26 6.30 13.03
N PHE A 187 -12.80 7.46 12.55
CA PHE A 187 -12.20 8.50 13.41
C PHE A 187 -13.16 8.95 14.50
N MET A 188 -14.40 9.31 14.13
CA MET A 188 -15.44 9.73 15.08
C MET A 188 -15.80 8.67 16.12
N ARG A 189 -15.55 7.39 15.83
CA ARG A 189 -15.81 6.26 16.74
C ARG A 189 -14.58 5.86 17.55
N GLY A 190 -13.45 6.55 17.39
CA GLY A 190 -12.18 6.20 18.03
C GLY A 190 -11.60 4.87 17.55
N LEU A 191 -12.00 4.40 16.36
CA LEU A 191 -11.51 3.16 15.75
C LEU A 191 -10.30 3.38 14.82
N LEU A 192 -10.00 4.64 14.53
CA LEU A 192 -8.93 5.09 13.67
C LEU A 192 -8.34 6.38 14.23
N SER A 193 -7.02 6.51 14.22
CA SER A 193 -6.29 7.66 14.73
C SER A 193 -5.68 8.48 13.60
N GLU A 194 -5.53 9.79 13.80
CA GLU A 194 -5.10 10.74 12.74
C GLU A 194 -3.75 10.39 12.11
N ASP A 195 -2.86 9.73 12.86
CA ASP A 195 -1.57 9.25 12.37
C ASP A 195 -1.67 8.07 11.39
N ALA A 196 -2.88 7.59 11.10
CA ALA A 196 -3.15 6.62 10.06
C ALA A 196 -3.45 7.26 8.68
N ILE A 197 -3.65 8.57 8.61
CA ILE A 197 -3.87 9.28 7.35
C ILE A 197 -2.62 9.13 6.46
N GLY A 198 -2.83 8.72 5.21
CA GLY A 198 -1.73 8.52 4.25
C GLY A 198 -1.03 7.16 4.38
N THR A 199 -1.55 6.23 5.20
CA THR A 199 -0.96 4.90 5.37
C THR A 199 -1.01 4.09 4.07
N GLY A 200 0.15 3.56 3.68
CA GLY A 200 0.29 2.68 2.53
C GLY A 200 -0.33 1.30 2.75
N LEU A 201 -0.71 0.64 1.67
CA LEU A 201 -1.30 -0.71 1.68
C LEU A 201 -0.48 -1.72 2.48
N ILE A 202 0.84 -1.72 2.25
CA ILE A 202 1.76 -2.64 2.93
C ILE A 202 1.87 -2.27 4.41
N SER A 203 2.00 -0.98 4.73
CA SER A 203 2.08 -0.50 6.12
C SER A 203 0.85 -0.90 6.93
N TRP A 204 -0.35 -0.85 6.36
CA TRP A 204 -1.56 -1.32 7.03
C TRP A 204 -1.44 -2.77 7.51
N LEU A 205 -0.94 -3.66 6.65
CA LEU A 205 -0.77 -5.09 6.97
C LEU A 205 0.34 -5.29 7.99
N ILE A 206 1.44 -4.54 7.88
CA ILE A 206 2.54 -4.55 8.85
C ILE A 206 2.06 -4.11 10.23
N HIS A 207 1.20 -3.10 10.30
CA HIS A 207 0.68 -2.60 11.57
C HIS A 207 -0.33 -3.53 12.23
N THR A 208 -0.73 -4.64 11.60
CA THR A 208 -1.46 -5.72 12.30
C THR A 208 -0.55 -6.54 13.22
N VAL A 209 0.77 -6.51 12.99
CA VAL A 209 1.77 -7.30 13.73
C VAL A 209 2.76 -6.46 14.54
N PHE A 210 3.13 -5.28 14.06
CA PHE A 210 4.09 -4.39 14.72
C PHE A 210 3.44 -3.04 15.04
N ASP A 211 3.83 -2.42 16.15
CA ASP A 211 3.57 -0.99 16.29
C ASP A 211 4.49 -0.18 15.35
N GLY A 212 4.12 1.07 15.06
CA GLY A 212 4.85 1.87 14.09
C GLY A 212 6.24 2.32 14.56
N GLU A 213 6.47 2.41 15.86
CA GLU A 213 7.78 2.74 16.42
C GLU A 213 8.72 1.53 16.30
N GLU A 214 8.27 0.37 16.77
CA GLU A 214 8.95 -0.93 16.62
C GLU A 214 9.28 -1.22 15.14
N ALA A 215 8.29 -1.11 14.25
CA ALA A 215 8.48 -1.34 12.83
C ALA A 215 9.50 -0.36 12.23
N GLY A 216 9.52 0.89 12.69
CA GLY A 216 10.48 1.91 12.26
C GLY A 216 11.90 1.60 12.71
N GLU A 217 12.09 1.24 13.98
CA GLU A 217 13.40 0.87 14.53
C GLU A 217 13.98 -0.39 13.86
N LEU A 218 13.14 -1.41 13.69
CA LEU A 218 13.52 -2.64 12.98
C LEU A 218 13.93 -2.34 11.54
N ARG A 219 13.17 -1.48 10.85
CA ARG A 219 13.48 -1.07 9.47
C ARG A 219 14.83 -0.41 9.35
N ILE A 220 15.16 0.52 10.24
CA ILE A 220 16.48 1.18 10.28
C ILE A 220 17.59 0.15 10.49
N LYS A 221 17.42 -0.80 11.41
CA LYS A 221 18.41 -1.86 11.66
C LYS A 221 18.61 -2.77 10.44
N ILE A 222 17.52 -3.26 9.86
CA ILE A 222 17.51 -4.17 8.70
C ILE A 222 18.15 -3.49 7.49
N MET A 223 17.80 -2.24 7.22
CA MET A 223 18.38 -1.49 6.10
C MET A 223 19.89 -1.34 6.22
N ARG A 224 20.42 -1.11 7.43
CA ARG A 224 21.88 -1.02 7.65
C ARG A 224 22.58 -2.36 7.38
N GLU A 225 22.07 -3.44 7.96
CA GLU A 225 22.61 -4.79 7.72
C GLU A 225 22.62 -5.12 6.22
N TYR A 226 21.52 -4.82 5.54
CA TYR A 226 21.35 -5.08 4.10
C TYR A 226 22.30 -4.23 3.25
N LEU A 227 22.43 -2.93 3.51
CA LEU A 227 23.34 -2.06 2.75
C LEU A 227 24.82 -2.44 2.93
N GLU A 228 25.19 -3.06 4.06
CA GLU A 228 26.57 -3.50 4.32
C GLU A 228 26.91 -4.84 3.66
N THR A 229 25.93 -5.75 3.54
CA THR A 229 26.21 -7.17 3.21
C THR A 229 25.28 -7.78 2.17
N ASP A 230 24.36 -7.01 1.58
CA ASP A 230 23.24 -7.47 0.75
C ASP A 230 22.37 -8.55 1.44
N TYR A 231 22.41 -8.60 2.77
CA TYR A 231 21.70 -9.57 3.60
C TYR A 231 21.34 -8.95 4.96
N SER A 232 20.20 -9.34 5.53
CA SER A 232 19.84 -8.97 6.90
C SER A 232 19.42 -10.21 7.68
N GLU A 233 20.25 -10.62 8.63
CA GLU A 233 19.92 -11.71 9.56
C GLU A 233 18.69 -11.34 10.39
N THR A 234 18.54 -10.06 10.76
CA THR A 234 17.37 -9.58 11.49
C THR A 234 16.09 -9.80 10.67
N LEU A 235 16.09 -9.46 9.39
CA LEU A 235 14.94 -9.66 8.51
C LEU A 235 14.59 -11.14 8.35
N GLU A 236 15.57 -12.00 8.09
CA GLU A 236 15.33 -13.44 7.95
C GLU A 236 14.76 -14.06 9.24
N ASN A 237 15.21 -13.60 10.40
CA ASN A 237 14.67 -14.02 11.68
C ASN A 237 13.22 -13.56 11.88
N ILE A 238 12.89 -12.33 11.48
CA ILE A 238 11.52 -11.81 11.52
C ILE A 238 10.61 -12.62 10.60
N ILE A 239 11.02 -12.86 9.36
CA ILE A 239 10.24 -13.65 8.39
C ILE A 239 9.97 -15.06 8.94
N LYS A 240 10.97 -15.70 9.56
CA LYS A 240 10.82 -17.05 10.13
C LYS A 240 9.87 -17.10 11.34
N LYS A 241 9.91 -16.10 12.21
CA LYS A 241 9.22 -16.12 13.52
C LYS A 241 7.85 -15.45 13.49
N THR A 242 7.67 -14.40 12.70
CA THR A 242 6.42 -13.63 12.67
C THR A 242 5.38 -14.38 11.85
N ARG A 243 4.14 -14.35 12.33
CA ARG A 243 2.98 -14.92 11.66
C ARG A 243 1.96 -13.81 11.41
N PRO A 244 1.22 -13.87 10.29
CA PRO A 244 0.16 -12.89 10.04
C PRO A 244 -0.91 -12.98 11.13
N VAL A 245 -1.45 -11.83 11.51
CA VAL A 245 -2.62 -11.72 12.39
C VAL A 245 -3.84 -11.47 11.51
N ILE A 246 -4.80 -12.39 11.57
CA ILE A 246 -5.94 -12.53 10.64
C ILE A 246 -7.10 -13.18 11.37
#